data_AF-A0A7S2Y218-F1
#
_entry.id   AF-A0A7S2Y218-F1
#
_cell.length_a   1.000
_cell.length_b   1.000
_cell.length_c   1.000
_cell.angle_alpha   90.00
_cell.angle_beta   90.00
_cell.angle_gamma   90.00
#
_symmetry.space_group_name_H-M   'P 1'
#
loop_
_entity.id
_entity.type
_entity.pdbx_description
1 polymer ?
#
loop_
_entity_poly.entity_id
_entity_poly.type
_entity_poly.pdbx_seq_one_letter_code
_entity_poly.pdbx_strand_id
1 'polypeptide(L)'
;ELVSLFTGQNVITDFFKPMRARRQAKTKEGTGKKAFWQLLMPPGFRSFSDLLISVFVHNENILKMDTEYFKSVMRHNVGQMTFQEAFDKTGRIINITISPTNRTDPPRLLNYLTSPHVLVWSAAVCSASVPGVFEASQLLVKDPDGSIKSES
;
A
#
# COMPACT_ATOMS: atom_id res chain seq x y z
N GLU A 1 -2.51 0.66 29.84
CA GLU A 1 -2.48 -0.05 28.54
C GLU A 1 -2.57 0.86 27.31
N LEU A 2 -3.27 2.01 27.34
CA LEU A 2 -3.40 2.89 26.16
C LEU A 2 -2.19 3.81 25.86
N VAL A 3 -1.29 3.99 26.81
CA VAL A 3 -0.09 4.84 26.64
C VAL A 3 0.96 4.17 25.72
N SER A 4 1.02 2.83 25.68
CA SER A 4 2.01 2.09 24.88
C SER A 4 1.76 2.17 23.37
N LEU A 5 0.52 2.41 22.95
CA LEU A 5 0.13 2.65 21.56
C LEU A 5 0.63 4.00 21.03
N PHE A 6 0.80 5.00 21.93
CA PHE A 6 1.29 6.33 21.57
C PHE A 6 2.79 6.54 21.84
N THR A 7 3.41 5.80 22.77
CA THR A 7 4.87 5.86 23.03
C THR A 7 5.70 5.05 22.03
N GLY A 8 5.08 4.32 21.11
CA GLY A 8 5.78 3.51 20.11
C GLY A 8 6.48 2.27 20.67
N GLN A 9 6.33 1.98 21.97
CA GLN A 9 7.08 0.94 22.68
C GLN A 9 6.69 -0.50 22.28
N ASN A 10 5.60 -0.69 21.52
CA ASN A 10 5.18 -1.98 20.97
C ASN A 10 4.76 -1.89 19.49
N VAL A 11 5.33 -0.93 18.75
CA VAL A 11 5.10 -0.83 17.31
C VAL A 11 6.23 -1.58 16.62
N ILE A 12 5.91 -2.68 15.93
CA ILE A 12 6.89 -3.34 15.08
C ILE A 12 7.17 -2.40 13.90
N THR A 13 8.33 -1.75 13.90
CA THR A 13 8.80 -0.85 12.84
C THR A 13 9.66 -1.55 11.78
N ASP A 14 9.78 -2.87 11.86
CA ASP A 14 10.61 -3.70 10.97
C ASP A 14 10.07 -3.83 9.53
N PHE A 15 9.31 -2.84 9.07
CA PHE A 15 8.76 -2.74 7.73
C PHE A 15 9.86 -2.81 6.64
N PHE A 16 11.06 -2.28 6.90
CA PHE A 16 12.14 -2.15 5.91
C PHE A 16 13.32 -3.14 6.07
N LYS A 17 13.12 -4.32 6.66
CA LYS A 17 14.20 -5.33 6.67
C LYS A 17 14.53 -5.77 5.23
N PRO A 18 15.81 -5.79 4.81
CA PRO A 18 16.20 -6.16 3.45
C PRO A 18 15.90 -7.64 3.17
N MET A 19 15.17 -7.92 2.10
CA MET A 19 14.76 -9.27 1.70
C MET A 19 15.88 -9.99 0.92
N ARG A 20 16.10 -11.29 1.19
CA ARG A 20 17.03 -12.16 0.42
C ARG A 20 16.40 -12.55 -0.92
N ALA A 21 17.00 -12.09 -2.02
CA ALA A 21 16.51 -12.32 -3.37
C ALA A 21 16.52 -13.81 -3.78
N ARG A 22 15.37 -14.32 -4.24
CA ARG A 22 15.21 -15.64 -4.87
C ARG A 22 14.93 -15.44 -6.36
N ARG A 23 15.80 -16.00 -7.20
CA ARG A 23 15.89 -15.77 -8.65
C ARG A 23 14.92 -16.69 -9.41
N GLN A 24 13.97 -16.15 -10.18
CA GLN A 24 13.32 -16.86 -11.29
C GLN A 24 13.04 -15.90 -12.46
N ALA A 25 13.24 -16.42 -13.67
CA ALA A 25 13.20 -15.70 -14.94
C ALA A 25 11.90 -16.00 -15.71
N LYS A 26 11.31 -14.99 -16.37
CA LYS A 26 10.57 -15.13 -17.64
C LYS A 26 10.24 -13.76 -18.30
N THR A 27 10.42 -13.76 -19.63
CA THR A 27 9.99 -12.87 -20.75
C THR A 27 8.48 -12.49 -20.74
N LYS A 28 7.91 -11.42 -21.34
CA LYS A 28 8.24 -10.56 -22.51
C LYS A 28 7.28 -9.30 -22.58
N GLU A 29 7.69 -8.27 -23.36
CA GLU A 29 6.93 -7.28 -24.19
C GLU A 29 6.13 -6.07 -23.62
N GLY A 30 6.29 -4.90 -24.29
CA GLY A 30 5.42 -3.72 -24.14
C GLY A 30 6.02 -2.32 -24.39
N THR A 31 6.58 -2.06 -25.58
CA THR A 31 7.19 -0.79 -26.03
C THR A 31 6.16 0.31 -26.35
N GLY A 32 5.70 1.06 -25.34
CA GLY A 32 4.81 2.22 -25.57
C GLY A 32 5.02 3.44 -24.67
N LYS A 33 5.67 3.29 -23.51
CA LYS A 33 5.81 4.38 -22.51
C LYS A 33 7.13 5.17 -22.60
N LYS A 34 8.06 4.73 -23.44
CA LYS A 34 9.44 5.27 -23.53
C LYS A 34 9.52 6.66 -24.20
N ALA A 35 8.60 6.97 -25.11
CA ALA A 35 8.68 8.18 -25.93
C ALA A 35 8.26 9.47 -25.21
N PHE A 36 7.27 9.41 -24.31
CA PHE A 36 6.71 10.61 -23.68
C PHE A 36 7.63 11.19 -22.58
N TRP A 37 8.27 10.33 -21.79
CA TRP A 37 9.13 10.76 -20.68
C TRP A 37 10.50 11.31 -21.13
N GLN A 38 10.98 10.91 -22.31
CA GLN A 38 12.22 11.45 -22.90
C GLN A 38 12.11 12.92 -23.30
N LEU A 39 10.89 13.43 -23.52
CA LEU A 39 10.64 14.84 -23.86
C LEU A 39 10.88 15.78 -22.66
N LEU A 40 10.65 15.27 -21.45
CA LEU A 40 10.59 16.07 -20.21
C LEU A 40 11.96 16.24 -19.52
N MET A 41 13.00 15.53 -19.98
CA MET A 41 14.33 15.52 -19.35
C MET A 41 15.40 16.24 -20.19
N PRO A 42 16.23 17.11 -19.57
CA PRO A 42 17.36 17.76 -20.24
C PRO A 42 18.35 16.76 -20.87
N PRO A 43 19.00 17.09 -22.00
CA PRO A 43 19.85 16.15 -22.76
C PRO A 43 20.95 15.47 -21.94
N GLY A 44 21.53 16.17 -20.96
CA GLY A 44 22.61 15.65 -20.10
C GLY A 44 22.17 14.61 -19.05
N PHE A 45 20.88 14.53 -18.72
CA PHE A 45 20.36 13.57 -17.73
C PHE A 45 19.81 12.29 -18.37
N ARG A 46 19.60 12.31 -19.70
CA ARG A 46 19.01 11.18 -20.46
C ARG A 46 19.84 9.90 -20.34
N SER A 47 21.17 10.00 -20.36
CA SER A 47 22.08 8.84 -20.28
C SER A 47 22.11 8.18 -18.90
N PHE A 48 21.93 8.94 -17.81
CA PHE A 48 21.90 8.41 -16.45
C PHE A 48 20.50 7.92 -16.06
N SER A 49 19.45 8.59 -16.56
CA SER A 49 18.06 8.18 -16.34
C SER A 49 17.74 6.84 -16.97
N ASP A 50 18.30 6.51 -18.14
CA ASP A 50 18.01 5.24 -18.81
C ASP A 50 18.51 4.02 -17.99
N LEU A 51 19.63 4.16 -17.28
CA LEU A 51 20.13 3.13 -16.37
C LEU A 51 19.29 3.04 -15.10
N LEU A 52 18.98 4.18 -14.47
CA LEU A 52 18.14 4.19 -13.27
C LEU A 52 16.73 3.66 -13.54
N ILE A 53 16.12 4.09 -14.65
CA ILE A 53 14.80 3.63 -15.08
C ILE A 53 14.86 2.16 -15.48
N SER A 54 15.89 1.69 -16.20
CA SER A 54 15.99 0.27 -16.54
C SER A 54 16.21 -0.59 -15.30
N VAL A 55 17.04 -0.19 -14.34
CA VAL A 55 17.18 -0.90 -13.05
C VAL A 55 15.86 -0.96 -12.28
N PHE A 56 15.07 0.13 -12.31
CA PHE A 56 13.76 0.19 -11.63
C PHE A 56 12.65 -0.56 -12.39
N VAL A 57 12.70 -0.61 -13.73
CA VAL A 57 11.64 -1.16 -14.59
C VAL A 57 11.93 -2.60 -15.04
N HIS A 58 13.18 -3.08 -15.06
CA HIS A 58 13.51 -4.45 -15.49
C HIS A 58 13.49 -5.50 -14.36
N ASN A 59 13.40 -5.11 -13.09
CA ASN A 59 13.45 -6.09 -12.01
C ASN A 59 12.26 -5.94 -11.06
N GLU A 60 11.11 -6.47 -11.50
CA GLU A 60 9.87 -6.52 -10.70
C GLU A 60 10.03 -7.25 -9.35
N ASN A 61 11.15 -7.95 -9.12
CA ASN A 61 11.43 -8.69 -7.89
C ASN A 61 12.41 -8.00 -6.93
N ILE A 62 13.09 -6.91 -7.33
CA ILE A 62 14.04 -6.20 -6.44
C ILE A 62 13.32 -5.28 -5.45
N LEU A 63 12.19 -4.70 -5.86
CA LEU A 63 11.40 -3.78 -5.04
C LEU A 63 10.19 -4.44 -4.39
N LYS A 64 9.86 -5.67 -4.76
CA LYS A 64 8.70 -6.39 -4.23
C LYS A 64 8.94 -6.70 -2.76
N MET A 65 8.35 -5.88 -1.90
CA MET A 65 8.34 -6.08 -0.46
C MET A 65 7.30 -7.13 -0.09
N ASP A 66 7.53 -7.81 1.05
CA ASP A 66 6.66 -8.88 1.50
C ASP A 66 5.35 -8.26 1.99
N THR A 67 4.33 -8.37 1.14
CA THR A 67 3.01 -7.80 1.39
C THR A 67 2.32 -8.54 2.54
N GLU A 68 2.59 -9.83 2.71
CA GLU A 68 2.01 -10.63 3.79
C GLU A 68 2.63 -10.28 5.14
N TYR A 69 3.95 -10.07 5.17
CA TYR A 69 4.60 -9.55 6.36
C TYR A 69 4.06 -8.16 6.74
N PHE A 70 3.90 -7.25 5.78
CA PHE A 70 3.32 -5.94 6.03
C PHE A 70 1.88 -6.00 6.57
N LYS A 71 1.03 -6.86 5.99
CA LYS A 71 -0.31 -7.15 6.51
C LYS A 71 -0.25 -7.66 7.95
N SER A 72 0.69 -8.54 8.27
CA SER A 72 0.85 -9.08 9.63
C SER A 72 1.19 -7.99 10.65
N VAL A 73 2.11 -7.08 10.30
CA VAL A 73 2.54 -5.96 11.15
C VAL A 73 1.38 -4.98 11.36
N MET A 74 0.66 -4.65 10.29
CA MET A 74 -0.50 -3.77 10.36
C MET A 74 -1.63 -4.37 11.20
N ARG A 75 -1.92 -5.66 11.06
CA ARG A 75 -2.89 -6.37 11.89
C ARG A 75 -2.48 -6.41 13.36
N HIS A 76 -1.19 -6.58 13.66
CA HIS A 76 -0.69 -6.60 15.03
C HIS A 76 -0.76 -5.22 15.69
N ASN A 77 -0.33 -4.17 14.98
CA ASN A 77 -0.26 -2.82 15.53
C ASN A 77 -1.64 -2.14 15.65
N VAL A 78 -2.49 -2.28 14.64
CA VAL A 78 -3.80 -1.60 14.58
C VAL A 78 -4.93 -2.48 15.15
N GLY A 79 -4.79 -3.80 15.04
CA GLY A 79 -5.85 -4.74 15.37
C GLY A 79 -6.98 -4.75 14.33
N GLN A 80 -8.08 -5.45 14.66
CA GLN A 80 -9.27 -5.56 13.81
C GLN A 80 -10.27 -4.43 14.08
N MET A 81 -9.77 -3.19 14.06
CA MET A 81 -10.55 -1.99 14.36
C MET A 81 -11.09 -1.34 13.08
N THR A 82 -12.36 -0.94 13.11
CA THR A 82 -12.98 -0.18 12.02
C THR A 82 -12.75 1.33 12.15
N PHE A 83 -13.03 2.10 11.10
CA PHE A 83 -12.95 3.58 11.17
C PHE A 83 -13.88 4.15 12.24
N GLN A 84 -15.09 3.58 12.37
CA GLN A 84 -16.05 3.98 13.40
C GLN A 84 -15.51 3.68 14.80
N GLU A 85 -15.06 2.44 15.05
CA GLU A 85 -14.51 2.03 16.35
C GLU A 85 -13.27 2.87 16.73
N ALA A 86 -12.43 3.22 15.74
CA ALA A 86 -11.28 4.07 15.95
C ALA A 86 -11.67 5.50 16.36
N PHE A 87 -12.72 6.04 15.73
CA PHE A 87 -13.26 7.35 16.06
C PHE A 87 -13.89 7.35 17.46
N ASP A 88 -14.71 6.36 17.78
CA ASP A 88 -15.39 6.26 19.08
C ASP A 88 -14.38 6.09 20.23
N LYS A 89 -13.27 5.38 19.99
CA LYS A 89 -12.23 5.15 20.99
C LYS A 89 -11.30 6.35 21.20
N THR A 90 -11.00 7.12 20.16
CA THR A 90 -9.95 8.16 20.20
C THR A 90 -10.46 9.59 20.03
N GLY A 91 -11.68 9.76 19.52
CA GLY A 91 -12.24 11.04 19.07
C GLY A 91 -11.53 11.65 17.85
N ARG A 92 -10.65 10.90 17.17
CA ARG A 92 -9.84 11.41 16.05
C ARG A 92 -10.36 10.90 14.70
N ILE A 93 -10.41 11.81 13.73
CA ILE A 93 -10.82 11.53 12.35
C ILE A 93 -9.63 10.99 11.56
N ILE A 94 -9.75 9.76 11.05
CA ILE A 94 -8.74 9.14 10.20
C ILE A 94 -9.18 9.23 8.74
N ASN A 95 -8.33 9.81 7.90
CA ASN A 95 -8.58 9.98 6.47
C ASN A 95 -7.54 9.19 5.67
N ILE A 96 -7.97 8.22 4.87
CA ILE A 96 -7.10 7.42 3.99
C ILE A 96 -7.62 7.50 2.56
N THR A 97 -6.78 7.94 1.63
CA THR A 97 -7.11 7.96 0.20
C THR A 97 -6.64 6.69 -0.48
N ILE A 98 -7.49 6.12 -1.32
CA ILE A 98 -7.20 4.89 -2.07
C ILE A 98 -7.48 5.13 -3.55
N SER A 99 -6.57 4.65 -4.38
CA SER A 99 -6.74 4.65 -5.83
C SER A 99 -7.49 3.38 -6.25
N PRO A 100 -8.59 3.49 -7.01
CA PRO A 100 -9.29 2.32 -7.52
C PRO A 100 -8.43 1.54 -8.52
N THR A 101 -8.78 0.27 -8.72
CA THR A 101 -8.10 -0.59 -9.70
C THR A 101 -8.34 -0.10 -11.14
N ASN A 102 -9.51 0.49 -11.39
CA ASN A 102 -9.85 1.11 -12.67
C ASN A 102 -9.27 2.53 -12.75
N ARG A 103 -8.46 2.80 -13.77
CA ARG A 103 -7.84 4.12 -13.98
C ARG A 103 -8.85 5.24 -14.30
N THR A 104 -10.07 4.88 -14.69
CA THR A 104 -11.15 5.82 -14.99
C THR A 104 -11.85 6.33 -13.74
N ASP A 105 -11.79 5.56 -12.65
CA ASP A 105 -12.55 5.85 -11.45
C ASP A 105 -11.77 6.85 -10.59
N PRO A 106 -12.44 7.85 -10.00
CA PRO A 106 -11.77 8.82 -9.13
C PRO A 106 -11.26 8.14 -7.84
N PRO A 107 -10.18 8.67 -7.23
CA PRO A 107 -9.70 8.17 -5.95
C PRO A 107 -10.77 8.33 -4.86
N ARG A 108 -10.88 7.34 -3.98
CA ARG A 108 -11.85 7.33 -2.87
C ARG A 108 -11.18 7.79 -1.57
N LEU A 109 -11.85 8.67 -0.83
CA LEU A 109 -11.47 9.05 0.52
C LEU A 109 -12.26 8.22 1.54
N LEU A 110 -11.55 7.41 2.32
CA LEU A 110 -12.10 6.61 3.40
C LEU A 110 -11.97 7.32 4.73
N ASN A 111 -13.08 7.34 5.47
CA ASN A 111 -13.21 7.95 6.77
C ASN A 111 -14.37 7.30 7.55
N TYR A 112 -14.53 7.61 8.84
CA TYR A 112 -15.66 7.16 9.65
C TYR A 112 -17.01 7.60 9.08
N LEU A 113 -17.08 8.75 8.38
CA LEU A 113 -18.30 9.23 7.75
C LEU A 113 -18.65 8.51 6.44
N THR A 114 -17.66 8.22 5.60
CA THR A 114 -17.88 7.65 4.25
C THR A 114 -17.83 6.13 4.25
N SER A 115 -17.10 5.52 5.18
CA SER A 115 -16.84 4.08 5.23
C SER A 115 -16.59 3.61 6.68
N PRO A 116 -17.58 3.71 7.57
CA PRO A 116 -17.44 3.44 9.01
C PRO A 116 -17.01 2.00 9.32
N HIS A 117 -17.45 1.04 8.50
CA HIS A 117 -17.27 -0.40 8.75
C HIS A 117 -15.97 -0.97 8.15
N VAL A 118 -15.20 -0.17 7.40
CA VAL A 118 -13.94 -0.62 6.81
C VAL A 118 -12.87 -0.75 7.90
N LEU A 119 -12.06 -1.81 7.80
CA LEU A 119 -10.94 -2.06 8.69
C LEU A 119 -9.77 -1.13 8.37
N VAL A 120 -9.29 -0.39 9.37
CA VAL A 120 -8.24 0.63 9.19
C VAL A 120 -6.94 0.03 8.64
N TRP A 121 -6.54 -1.14 9.13
CA TRP A 121 -5.32 -1.81 8.65
C TRP A 121 -5.42 -2.21 7.17
N SER A 122 -6.62 -2.60 6.69
CA SER A 122 -6.83 -2.98 5.29
C SER A 122 -6.75 -1.77 4.38
N ALA A 123 -7.31 -0.64 4.81
CA ALA A 123 -7.22 0.64 4.12
C ALA A 123 -5.77 1.13 4.04
N ALA A 124 -5.01 1.02 5.13
CA ALA A 124 -3.59 1.37 5.15
C ALA A 124 -2.78 0.52 4.16
N VAL A 125 -2.97 -0.81 4.17
CA VAL A 125 -2.30 -1.71 3.22
C VAL A 125 -2.68 -1.38 1.78
N CYS A 126 -3.98 -1.17 1.52
CA CYS A 126 -4.48 -0.83 0.20
C CYS A 126 -3.90 0.50 -0.33
N SER A 127 -3.78 1.52 0.53
CA SER A 127 -3.18 2.82 0.18
C SER A 127 -1.68 2.73 -0.16
N ALA A 128 -0.98 1.75 0.41
CA ALA A 128 0.43 1.51 0.16
C ALA A 128 0.68 0.56 -1.04
N SER A 129 -0.37 0.09 -1.73
CA SER A 129 -0.26 -0.80 -2.91
C SER A 129 0.24 -0.04 -4.13
N VAL A 130 1.54 0.22 -4.17
CA VAL A 130 2.19 0.87 -5.30
C VAL A 130 2.64 -0.20 -6.31
N PRO A 131 2.30 -0.08 -7.60
CA PRO A 131 2.75 -1.03 -8.62
C PRO A 131 4.27 -1.22 -8.60
N GLY A 132 4.71 -2.46 -8.42
CA GLY A 132 6.13 -2.83 -8.36
C GLY A 132 6.74 -2.91 -6.94
N VAL A 133 6.02 -2.47 -5.90
CA VAL A 133 6.49 -2.54 -4.49
C VAL A 133 5.63 -3.49 -3.65
N PHE A 134 4.30 -3.30 -3.65
CA PHE A 134 3.36 -4.14 -2.91
C PHE A 134 2.29 -4.70 -3.85
N GLU A 135 1.83 -5.91 -3.57
CA GLU A 135 0.72 -6.50 -4.31
C GLU A 135 -0.59 -5.75 -4.02
N ALA A 136 -1.48 -5.69 -5.01
CA ALA A 136 -2.78 -5.06 -4.85
C ALA A 136 -3.57 -5.77 -3.75
N SER A 137 -4.01 -5.03 -2.73
CA SER A 137 -4.83 -5.54 -1.64
C SER A 137 -6.26 -5.01 -1.75
N GLN A 138 -7.22 -5.88 -1.45
CA GLN A 138 -8.62 -5.49 -1.33
C GLN A 138 -8.90 -4.83 0.02
N LEU A 139 -9.92 -3.96 0.03
CA LEU A 139 -10.46 -3.41 1.26
C LEU A 139 -11.29 -4.45 1.99
N LEU A 140 -11.28 -4.41 3.32
CA LEU A 140 -12.03 -5.34 4.13
C LEU A 140 -13.01 -4.58 5.02
N VAL A 141 -14.24 -5.07 5.03
CA VAL A 141 -15.36 -4.56 5.82
C VAL A 141 -15.68 -5.55 6.92
N LYS A 142 -15.97 -5.03 8.11
CA LYS A 142 -16.44 -5.80 9.25
C LYS A 142 -17.97 -5.68 9.33
N ASP A 143 -18.65 -6.81 9.22
CA ASP A 143 -20.10 -6.90 9.38
C ASP A 143 -20.51 -6.79 10.86
N PRO A 144 -21.78 -6.46 11.15
CA PRO A 144 -22.33 -6.45 12.51
C PRO A 144 -22.16 -7.78 13.25
N ASP A 145 -22.19 -8.89 12.50
CA ASP A 145 -21.99 -10.26 13.03
C ASP A 145 -20.52 -10.55 13.41
N GLY A 146 -19.62 -9.58 13.23
CA GLY A 146 -18.17 -9.73 13.43
C GLY A 146 -17.45 -10.44 12.30
N SER A 147 -18.16 -10.86 11.24
CA SER A 147 -17.55 -11.47 10.06
C SER A 147 -16.83 -10.43 9.20
N ILE A 148 -15.73 -10.81 8.54
CA ILE A 148 -14.94 -9.92 7.69
C ILE A 148 -15.15 -10.31 6.23
N LYS A 149 -15.55 -9.34 5.40
CA LYS A 149 -15.77 -9.51 3.96
C LYS A 149 -14.91 -8.54 3.17
N SER A 150 -14.58 -8.87 1.93
CA SER A 150 -13.94 -7.93 1.02
C SER A 150 -14.95 -6.92 0.48
N GLU A 151 -14.56 -5.64 0.48
CA GLU A 151 -15.28 -4.59 -0.23
C GLU A 151 -15.06 -4.81 -1.73
N SER A 152 -16.16 -4.94 -2.48
CA SER A 152 -16.13 -5.12 -3.94
C SER A 152 -16.16 -3.78 -4.67
#